data_AF-A0A377TSB3-F1
#
_entry.id   AF-A0A377TSB3-F1
#
_cell.length_a   1.000
_cell.length_b   1.000
_cell.length_c   1.000
_cell.angle_alpha   90.00
_cell.angle_beta   90.00
_cell.angle_gamma   90.00
#
_symmetry.space_group_name_H-M   'P 1'
#
loop_
_entity.id
_entity.type
_entity.pdbx_description
1 polymer ?
#
loop_
_entity_poly.entity_id
_entity_poly.type
_entity_poly.pdbx_seq_one_letter_code
_entity_poly.pdbx_strand_id
1 'polypeptide(L)' 'MSAAEKWDDDEFIQLMSDAIGERDFDDDEPVNLSAERQNPVINWDEFAGNFQ' A
#
# COMPACT_ATOMS: atom_id res chain seq x y z
N MET A 1 0.26 -15.06 17.28
CA MET A 1 -1.07 -14.68 16.75
C MET A 1 -1.54 -15.81 15.85
N SER A 2 -2.77 -16.32 16.05
CA SER A 2 -3.31 -17.38 15.19
C SER A 2 -4.23 -16.75 14.15
N ALA A 3 -4.30 -17.31 12.95
CA ALA A 3 -5.22 -16.87 11.89
C ALA A 3 -6.72 -17.04 12.21
N ALA A 4 -7.04 -17.49 13.43
CA ALA A 4 -8.40 -17.74 13.92
C ALA A 4 -8.93 -16.68 14.89
N GLU A 5 -8.22 -15.57 15.09
CA GLU A 5 -8.82 -14.40 15.71
C GLU A 5 -9.83 -13.83 14.71
N LYS A 6 -11.09 -14.22 14.87
CA LYS A 6 -12.19 -13.77 14.02
C LYS A 6 -12.52 -12.36 14.44
N TRP A 7 -11.87 -11.39 13.80
CA TRP A 7 -12.14 -9.97 14.04
C TRP A 7 -13.58 -9.68 13.61
N ASP A 8 -14.26 -8.85 14.38
CA ASP A 8 -15.55 -8.32 13.96
C ASP A 8 -15.33 -7.44 12.72
N ASP A 9 -16.08 -7.68 11.66
CA ASP A 9 -15.86 -7.02 10.37
C ASP A 9 -16.03 -5.50 10.51
N ASP A 10 -16.96 -5.04 11.35
CA ASP A 10 -17.19 -3.62 11.61
C ASP A 10 -16.02 -2.99 12.38
N GLU A 11 -15.49 -3.69 13.39
CA GLU A 11 -14.27 -3.25 14.11
C GLU A 11 -13.05 -3.18 13.20
N PHE A 12 -12.87 -4.16 12.31
CA PHE A 12 -11.79 -4.15 11.33
C PHE A 12 -11.93 -3.01 10.34
N ILE A 13 -13.12 -2.79 9.79
CA ILE A 13 -13.39 -1.71 8.85
C ILE A 13 -13.13 -0.35 9.52
N GLN A 14 -13.60 -0.14 10.75
CA GLN A 14 -13.36 1.11 11.48
C GLN A 14 -11.87 1.34 11.73
N LEU A 15 -11.14 0.31 12.17
CA LEU A 15 -9.70 0.39 12.39
C LEU A 15 -8.95 0.76 11.11
N MET A 16 -9.33 0.15 9.98
CA MET A 16 -8.68 0.42 8.71
C MET A 16 -9.03 1.83 8.18
N SER A 17 -10.27 2.27 8.34
CA SER A 17 -10.68 3.64 7.99
C SER A 17 -9.91 4.68 8.80
N ASP A 18 -9.75 4.47 10.11
CA ASP A 18 -8.99 5.36 10.99
C ASP A 18 -7.48 5.37 10.65
N ALA A 19 -6.92 4.20 10.30
CA ALA A 19 -5.50 4.05 9.99
C ALA A 19 -5.12 4.58 8.60
N ILE A 20 -5.99 4.41 7.61
CA ILE A 20 -5.80 4.92 6.24
C ILE A 20 -6.09 6.43 6.19
N GLY A 21 -6.95 6.91 7.09
CA GLY A 21 -7.45 8.29 7.13
C GLY A 21 -8.45 8.56 5.99
N GLU A 22 -9.25 9.61 6.14
CA GLU A 22 -9.97 10.20 5.00
C GLU A 22 -8.95 10.92 4.14
N ARG A 23 -8.31 10.18 3.24
CA ARG A 23 -7.48 10.75 2.19
C ARG A 23 -8.40 11.09 1.04
N ASP A 24 -8.50 12.37 0.69
CA ASP A 24 -9.20 12.79 -0.53
C ASP A 24 -8.44 12.26 -1.74
N PHE A 25 -8.77 11.03 -2.16
CA PHE A 25 -8.20 10.38 -3.35
C PHE A 25 -8.48 11.17 -4.63
N ASP A 26 -9.38 12.15 -4.57
CA ASP A 26 -9.74 13.03 -5.69
C ASP A 26 -8.65 14.08 -5.98
N ASP A 27 -7.76 14.39 -5.04
CA ASP A 27 -6.66 15.36 -5.23
C ASP A 27 -5.33 14.71 -5.66
N ASP A 28 -5.21 13.38 -5.58
CA ASP A 28 -4.02 12.65 -5.99
C ASP A 28 -4.04 12.39 -7.51
N GLU A 29 -2.99 12.82 -8.23
CA GLU A 29 -2.87 12.52 -9.66
C GLU A 29 -2.85 11.00 -9.87
N PRO A 30 -3.73 10.45 -10.74
CA PRO A 30 -3.80 9.01 -10.94
C PRO A 30 -2.47 8.48 -11.49
N VAL A 31 -2.03 7.33 -10.97
CA VAL A 31 -0.78 6.70 -11.39
C VAL A 31 -0.78 6.46 -12.90
N ASN A 32 0.16 7.08 -13.61
CA ASN A 32 0.32 6.89 -15.04
C ASN A 32 1.09 5.60 -15.33
N LEU A 33 0.37 4.48 -15.38
CA LEU A 33 0.94 3.15 -15.64
C LEU A 33 1.75 3.07 -16.94
N SER A 34 1.49 3.93 -17.93
CA SER A 34 2.26 3.95 -19.19
C SER A 34 3.65 4.57 -18.98
N ALA A 35 3.74 5.60 -18.14
CA ALA A 35 5.01 6.20 -17.76
C ALA A 35 5.79 5.26 -16.84
N GLU A 36 5.15 4.68 -15.82
CA GLU A 36 5.81 3.79 -14.85
C GLU A 36 6.45 2.56 -15.49
N ARG A 37 5.93 2.07 -16.61
CA ARG A 37 6.52 0.96 -17.38
C ARG A 37 7.89 1.28 -17.97
N GLN A 38 8.26 2.55 -18.05
CA GLN A 38 9.57 3.00 -18.54
C GLN A 38 10.61 3.07 -17.43
N ASN A 39 10.22 2.82 -16.17
CA ASN A 39 11.16 2.81 -15.06
C ASN A 39 12.21 1.71 -15.26
N PRO A 40 13.47 1.96 -14.86
CA PRO A 40 14.52 0.94 -14.89
C PRO A 40 14.11 -0.31 -14.12
N VAL A 41 14.48 -1.48 -14.63
CA VAL A 41 14.34 -2.73 -13.89
C VAL A 41 15.39 -2.74 -12.79
N ILE A 42 14.95 -2.67 -11.53
CA ILE A 42 15.80 -2.80 -10.35
C ILE A 42 15.84 -4.27 -9.89
N ASN A 43 16.93 -4.67 -9.24
CA ASN A 43 17.03 -6.00 -8.64
C ASN A 43 16.38 -6.05 -7.25
N TRP A 44 16.26 -7.24 -6.67
CA TRP A 44 15.63 -7.43 -5.35
C TRP A 44 16.42 -6.78 -4.20
N ASP A 45 17.74 -6.70 -4.30
CA ASP A 45 18.58 -6.09 -3.28
C ASP A 45 18.36 -4.57 -3.24
N GLU A 46 18.33 -3.93 -4.41
CA GLU A 46 18.04 -2.51 -4.58
C GLU A 46 16.62 -2.18 -4.11
N PHE A 47 15.63 -3.01 -4.47
CA PHE A 47 14.26 -2.87 -3.97
C PHE A 47 14.17 -2.98 -2.44
N ALA A 48 14.99 -3.84 -1.83
CA ALA A 48 15.07 -4.00 -0.37
C ALA A 48 15.87 -2.88 0.33
N GLY A 49 16.46 -1.94 -0.43
CA GLY A 49 17.29 -0.88 0.11
C GLY A 49 18.72 -1.30 0.46
N ASN A 50 19.18 -2.45 -0.04
CA ASN A 50 20.53 -2.96 0.17
C ASN A 50 21.50 -2.36 -0.87
N PHE A 51 21.85 -1.10 -0.70
CA PHE A 51 22.89 -0.44 -1.50
C PHE A 51 24.26 -0.70 -0.86
N GLN A 52 25.14 -1.43 -1.54
CA GLN A 52 26.53 -1.68 -1.11
C GLN A 52 27.44 -0.49 -1.38
#